data_AF-A0A1J4SCJ7-F1
#
_entry.id   AF-A0A1J4SCJ7-F1
#
_cell.length_a   1.000
_cell.length_b   1.000
_cell.length_c   1.000
_cell.angle_alpha   90.00
_cell.angle_beta   90.00
_cell.angle_gamma   90.00
#
_symmetry.space_group_name_H-M   'P 1'
#
loop_
_entity.id
_entity.type
_entity.pdbx_description
1 polymer ?
#
loop_
_entity_poly.entity_id
_entity_poly.type
_entity_poly.pdbx_seq_one_letter_code
_entity_poly.pdbx_strand_id
1 'polypeptide(L)'
;MSRLNRRTIVLFGAVTLVIALACSISLAPTTSAPPAFDSTKAALEFQSTAMSLQLTQAAMNVPPAPTQAPPEVVQPTNNPPTDAPPPTVAQPTATQDIKARMKTAKILMYEDSMGAIPPLVPWVKPTLDLMDLDALTYTADIGDLMNYLNSGTKWDLIIIAAESRSAVQGEFWDVIVPKVTNDKTALIVEMWYLSDTAVGKISQLTSKCGIRFQKVRTDVESIYTVKSDHPIFTTPNSNFGLTNYWGYWKDKGGDYVRVTGGDAVIVAGGYASHSSDYGLITSCIEGRVIIQTFSDHDYHREDIQALWENYVTYVLTNHFAVVP
;
A
#
# COMPACT_ATOMS: atom_id res chain seq x y z
N MET A 1 70.05 25.15 26.25
CA MET A 1 68.67 25.19 25.71
C MET A 1 68.46 23.96 24.85
N SER A 2 67.80 22.94 25.39
CA SER A 2 67.59 21.64 24.74
C SER A 2 66.31 21.68 23.90
N ARG A 3 66.40 21.30 22.62
CA ARG A 3 65.25 21.23 21.70
C ARG A 3 64.41 20.01 22.05
N LEU A 4 63.36 20.21 22.85
CA LEU A 4 62.37 19.18 23.13
C LEU A 4 61.60 18.86 21.84
N ASN A 5 61.62 17.60 21.43
CA ASN A 5 61.16 17.15 20.14
C ASN A 5 59.63 17.25 20.04
N ARG A 6 59.12 18.01 19.07
CA ARG A 6 57.69 18.35 18.88
C ARG A 6 56.79 17.11 18.76
N ARG A 7 57.35 15.98 18.29
CA ARG A 7 56.66 14.68 18.23
C ARG A 7 56.33 14.10 19.61
N THR A 8 57.18 14.32 20.62
CA THR A 8 56.97 13.79 21.96
C THR A 8 55.86 14.53 22.69
N ILE A 9 55.70 15.83 22.43
CA ILE A 9 54.63 16.66 23.01
C ILE A 9 53.26 16.27 22.45
N VAL A 10 53.18 15.99 21.14
CA VAL A 10 51.92 15.57 20.49
C VAL A 10 51.52 14.16 20.95
N LEU A 11 52.47 13.25 21.11
CA LEU A 11 52.18 11.90 21.58
C LEU A 11 51.68 11.88 23.03
N PHE A 12 52.28 12.68 23.91
CA PHE A 12 51.83 12.79 25.30
C PHE A 12 50.44 13.44 25.39
N GLY A 13 50.13 14.45 24.59
CA GLY A 13 48.81 15.09 24.56
C GLY A 13 47.68 14.16 24.07
N ALA A 14 47.96 13.30 23.08
CA ALA A 14 46.97 12.33 22.60
C ALA A 14 46.68 11.23 23.63
N VAL A 15 47.68 10.77 24.37
CA VAL A 15 47.51 9.73 25.40
C VAL A 15 46.75 10.25 26.62
N THR A 16 46.97 11.50 27.06
CA THR A 16 46.18 12.09 28.15
C THR A 16 44.72 12.34 27.78
N LEU A 17 44.43 12.65 26.51
CA LEU A 17 43.05 12.84 26.03
C LEU A 17 42.26 11.52 26.04
N VAL A 18 42.88 10.40 25.65
CA VAL A 18 42.24 9.07 25.65
C VAL A 18 41.99 8.56 27.07
N ILE A 19 42.90 8.83 28.02
CA ILE A 19 42.73 8.44 29.43
C ILE A 19 41.64 9.26 30.11
N ALA A 20 41.47 10.54 29.75
CA ALA A 20 40.39 11.38 30.28
C ALA A 20 39.00 10.94 29.79
N LEU A 21 38.87 10.46 28.53
CA LEU A 21 37.60 9.93 28.01
C LEU A 21 37.22 8.58 28.62
N ALA A 22 38.19 7.76 29.04
CA ALA A 22 37.92 6.43 29.60
C ALA A 22 37.32 6.46 31.02
N CYS A 23 37.47 7.56 31.77
CA CYS A 23 36.99 7.68 33.14
C CYS A 23 35.61 8.34 33.28
N SER A 24 34.91 8.66 32.18
CA SER A 24 33.55 9.25 32.22
C SER A 24 32.42 8.22 32.18
N ILE A 25 32.73 6.92 32.13
CA ILE A 25 31.71 5.87 32.05
C ILE A 25 31.31 5.45 33.47
N SER A 26 30.30 6.15 34.00
CA SER A 26 29.60 5.71 35.21
C SER A 26 28.84 4.41 34.91
N LEU A 27 29.39 3.27 35.32
CA LEU A 27 28.65 2.00 35.37
C LEU A 27 27.63 2.06 36.53
N ALA A 28 26.40 2.48 36.22
CA ALA A 28 25.26 2.23 37.08
C ALA A 28 24.77 0.78 36.88
N PRO A 29 24.50 0.02 37.95
CA PRO A 29 23.89 -1.30 37.83
C PRO A 29 22.43 -1.15 37.42
N THR A 30 22.09 -1.52 36.18
CA THR A 30 20.70 -1.61 35.73
C THR A 30 20.09 -2.90 36.28
N THR A 31 19.47 -2.83 37.46
CA THR A 31 18.46 -3.80 37.86
C THR A 31 17.24 -3.60 36.96
N SER A 32 17.10 -4.44 35.94
CA SER A 32 15.94 -4.49 35.07
C SER A 32 14.71 -4.91 35.88
N ALA A 33 13.93 -3.92 36.33
CA ALA A 33 12.58 -4.18 36.82
C ALA A 33 11.76 -4.80 35.67
N PRO A 34 10.93 -5.82 35.93
CA PRO A 34 10.03 -6.34 34.91
C PRO A 34 9.12 -5.21 34.40
N PRO A 35 8.76 -5.21 33.10
CA PRO A 35 7.92 -4.18 32.52
C PRO A 35 6.61 -4.07 33.30
N ALA A 36 6.26 -2.84 33.68
CA ALA A 36 5.01 -2.56 34.36
C ALA A 36 3.83 -3.01 33.48
N PHE A 37 2.88 -3.72 34.08
CA PHE A 37 1.66 -4.13 33.40
C PHE A 37 0.85 -2.88 32.99
N ASP A 38 0.71 -2.68 31.67
CA ASP A 38 -0.09 -1.60 31.11
C ASP A 38 -1.55 -2.04 31.01
N SER A 39 -2.35 -1.62 31.98
CA SER A 39 -3.79 -1.90 32.04
C SER A 39 -4.56 -1.33 30.85
N THR A 40 -4.04 -0.29 30.18
CA THR A 40 -4.66 0.31 28.99
C THR A 40 -4.45 -0.58 27.78
N LYS A 41 -3.24 -1.13 27.62
CA LYS A 41 -2.94 -2.11 26.57
C LYS A 41 -3.78 -3.38 26.73
N ALA A 42 -3.89 -3.90 27.95
CA ALA A 42 -4.74 -5.06 28.25
C ALA A 42 -6.23 -4.78 27.97
N ALA A 43 -6.73 -3.57 28.28
CA ALA A 43 -8.10 -3.18 27.97
C ALA A 43 -8.36 -3.10 26.45
N LEU A 44 -7.42 -2.58 25.67
CA LEU A 44 -7.52 -2.51 24.20
C LEU A 44 -7.51 -3.91 23.57
N GLU A 45 -6.66 -4.82 24.05
CA GLU A 45 -6.63 -6.22 23.60
C GLU A 45 -7.96 -6.94 23.91
N PHE A 46 -8.53 -6.73 25.10
CA PHE A 46 -9.82 -7.32 25.48
C PHE A 46 -10.98 -6.77 24.62
N GLN A 47 -11.00 -5.46 24.35
CA GLN A 47 -12.00 -4.83 23.49
C GLN A 47 -11.92 -5.34 22.05
N SER A 48 -10.72 -5.52 21.51
CA SER A 48 -10.52 -6.06 20.16
C SER A 48 -11.03 -7.51 20.05
N THR A 49 -10.80 -8.32 21.09
CA THR A 49 -11.26 -9.70 21.16
C THR A 49 -12.79 -9.77 21.24
N ALA A 50 -13.42 -8.92 22.06
CA ALA A 50 -14.87 -8.85 22.16
C ALA A 50 -15.54 -8.47 20.83
N MET A 51 -14.97 -7.52 20.09
CA MET A 51 -15.48 -7.12 18.78
C MET A 51 -15.32 -8.25 17.74
N SER A 52 -14.22 -9.00 17.77
CA SER A 52 -14.00 -10.14 16.87
C SER A 52 -15.00 -11.27 17.06
N LEU A 53 -15.39 -11.55 18.32
CA LEU A 53 -16.42 -12.55 18.64
C LEU A 53 -17.79 -12.10 18.14
N GLN A 54 -18.12 -10.81 18.28
CA GLN A 54 -19.39 -10.27 17.78
C GLN A 54 -19.52 -10.37 16.26
N LEU A 55 -18.45 -10.07 15.51
CA LEU A 55 -18.43 -10.20 14.05
C LEU A 55 -18.55 -11.67 13.61
N THR A 56 -17.90 -12.59 14.33
CA THR A 56 -18.01 -14.03 14.07
C THR A 56 -19.44 -14.53 14.29
N GLN A 57 -20.12 -14.06 15.34
CA GLN A 57 -21.51 -14.41 15.60
C GLN A 57 -22.46 -13.88 14.51
N ALA A 58 -22.21 -12.67 14.00
CA ALA A 58 -23.01 -12.06 12.95
C ALA A 58 -22.88 -12.82 11.61
N ALA A 59 -21.68 -13.32 11.28
CA ALA A 59 -21.43 -14.08 10.06
C ALA A 59 -22.16 -15.45 10.04
N MET A 60 -22.41 -16.05 11.20
CA MET A 60 -23.14 -17.34 11.28
C MET A 60 -24.66 -17.21 11.13
N ASN A 61 -25.21 -15.99 11.14
CA ASN A 61 -26.66 -15.75 11.06
C ASN A 61 -27.15 -15.34 9.66
N VAL A 62 -26.34 -15.50 8.60
CA VAL A 62 -26.76 -15.19 7.22
C VAL A 62 -27.56 -16.37 6.65
N PRO A 63 -28.85 -16.18 6.27
CA PRO A 63 -29.62 -17.22 5.59
C PRO A 63 -29.07 -17.49 4.18
N PRO A 64 -29.14 -18.75 3.68
CA PRO A 64 -28.76 -19.06 2.31
C PRO A 64 -29.67 -18.35 1.30
N ALA A 65 -29.06 -17.79 0.24
CA ALA A 65 -29.77 -17.16 -0.86
C ALA A 65 -30.60 -18.17 -1.68
N PRO A 66 -31.80 -17.81 -2.18
CA PRO A 66 -32.63 -18.71 -2.97
C PRO A 66 -32.07 -18.93 -4.39
N THR A 67 -31.94 -20.20 -4.77
CA THR A 67 -31.53 -20.66 -6.10
C THR A 67 -32.65 -20.43 -7.13
N GLN A 68 -32.41 -19.60 -8.16
CA GLN A 68 -33.31 -19.50 -9.32
C GLN A 68 -32.99 -20.59 -10.36
N ALA A 69 -34.04 -21.22 -10.90
CA ALA A 69 -33.97 -22.26 -11.92
C ALA A 69 -33.75 -21.67 -13.34
N PRO A 70 -33.17 -22.43 -14.30
CA PRO A 70 -32.89 -21.95 -15.65
C PRO A 70 -34.16 -21.85 -16.51
N PRO A 71 -34.28 -20.88 -17.44
CA PRO A 71 -35.40 -20.80 -18.37
C PRO A 71 -35.27 -21.75 -19.57
N GLU A 72 -36.42 -22.22 -20.03
CA GLU A 72 -36.67 -23.17 -21.11
C GLU A 72 -36.50 -22.52 -22.51
N VAL A 73 -35.94 -23.26 -23.47
CA VAL A 73 -35.65 -22.80 -24.84
C VAL A 73 -36.84 -23.09 -25.76
N VAL A 74 -37.35 -22.07 -26.47
CA VAL A 74 -38.38 -22.22 -27.52
C VAL A 74 -37.83 -21.77 -28.87
N GLN A 75 -38.01 -22.59 -29.91
CA GLN A 75 -37.61 -22.35 -31.30
C GLN A 75 -38.62 -21.48 -32.10
N PRO A 76 -38.23 -20.88 -33.25
CA PRO A 76 -38.92 -19.76 -33.88
C PRO A 76 -39.81 -20.12 -35.08
N THR A 77 -40.87 -19.32 -35.33
CA THR A 77 -41.57 -19.23 -36.63
C THR A 77 -42.00 -17.80 -37.00
N ASN A 78 -41.40 -17.28 -38.08
CA ASN A 78 -41.86 -16.38 -39.17
C ASN A 78 -42.94 -15.26 -38.95
N ASN A 79 -42.46 -13.99 -39.04
CA ASN A 79 -42.98 -12.67 -39.50
C ASN A 79 -44.36 -12.49 -40.22
N PRO A 80 -44.86 -11.24 -40.49
CA PRO A 80 -45.02 -9.98 -39.70
C PRO A 80 -46.49 -9.38 -39.88
N PRO A 81 -46.97 -8.22 -39.34
CA PRO A 81 -46.41 -6.85 -39.46
C PRO A 81 -46.48 -5.92 -38.22
N THR A 82 -45.55 -4.95 -38.23
CA THR A 82 -45.58 -3.58 -37.71
C THR A 82 -46.40 -3.23 -36.47
N ASP A 83 -45.70 -3.08 -35.34
CA ASP A 83 -45.89 -1.97 -34.39
C ASP A 83 -44.50 -1.54 -33.89
N ALA A 84 -44.21 -0.25 -33.96
CA ALA A 84 -42.95 0.31 -33.48
C ALA A 84 -42.91 0.20 -31.94
N PRO A 85 -41.87 -0.40 -31.32
CA PRO A 85 -41.72 -0.35 -29.88
C PRO A 85 -41.39 1.09 -29.46
N PRO A 86 -41.90 1.58 -28.33
CA PRO A 86 -41.42 2.83 -27.75
C PRO A 86 -39.91 2.70 -27.49
N PRO A 87 -39.14 3.80 -27.56
CA PRO A 87 -37.69 3.75 -27.41
C PRO A 87 -37.35 3.08 -26.10
N THR A 88 -36.70 1.91 -26.18
CA THR A 88 -36.03 1.30 -25.04
C THR A 88 -34.99 2.30 -24.59
N VAL A 89 -35.28 3.01 -23.50
CA VAL A 89 -34.26 3.75 -22.77
C VAL A 89 -33.24 2.71 -22.35
N ALA A 90 -32.09 2.70 -23.01
CA ALA A 90 -30.97 1.87 -22.62
C ALA A 90 -30.60 2.30 -21.20
N GLN A 91 -31.03 1.51 -20.21
CA GLN A 91 -30.55 1.65 -18.85
C GLN A 91 -29.04 1.41 -18.91
N PRO A 92 -28.18 2.36 -18.52
CA PRO A 92 -26.75 2.15 -18.54
C PRO A 92 -26.46 0.92 -17.67
N THR A 93 -25.83 -0.09 -18.25
CA THR A 93 -25.32 -1.25 -17.51
C THR A 93 -24.37 -0.70 -16.44
N ALA A 94 -24.52 -1.10 -15.17
CA ALA A 94 -23.75 -0.59 -14.03
C ALA A 94 -22.22 -0.51 -14.28
N THR A 95 -21.69 -1.35 -15.18
CA THR A 95 -20.29 -1.34 -15.63
C THR A 95 -19.91 -0.13 -16.50
N GLN A 96 -20.80 0.38 -17.36
CA GLN A 96 -20.54 1.61 -18.13
C GLN A 96 -20.48 2.84 -17.22
N ASP A 97 -21.32 2.85 -16.17
CA ASP A 97 -21.32 3.92 -15.17
C ASP A 97 -20.01 3.96 -14.38
N ILE A 98 -19.50 2.81 -13.93
CA ILE A 98 -18.20 2.75 -13.23
C ILE A 98 -17.06 3.30 -14.09
N LYS A 99 -16.97 2.95 -15.37
CA LYS A 99 -15.91 3.46 -16.26
C LYS A 99 -15.98 4.98 -16.44
N ALA A 100 -17.19 5.53 -16.59
CA ALA A 100 -17.37 6.98 -16.68
C ALA A 100 -16.97 7.68 -15.37
N ARG A 101 -17.32 7.09 -14.22
CA ARG A 101 -16.96 7.62 -12.90
C ARG A 101 -15.45 7.56 -12.65
N MET A 102 -14.78 6.49 -13.08
CA MET A 102 -13.32 6.36 -13.07
C MET A 102 -12.63 7.47 -13.85
N LYS A 103 -13.15 7.80 -15.03
CA LYS A 103 -12.61 8.87 -15.88
C LYS A 103 -12.58 10.22 -15.15
N THR A 104 -13.65 10.52 -14.42
CA THR A 104 -13.82 11.77 -13.68
C THR A 104 -13.33 11.70 -12.23
N ALA A 105 -12.70 10.60 -11.81
CA ALA A 105 -12.30 10.39 -10.43
C ALA A 105 -11.27 11.44 -9.99
N LYS A 106 -11.48 12.02 -8.82
CA LYS A 106 -10.55 12.95 -8.18
C LYS A 106 -9.42 12.16 -7.55
N ILE A 107 -8.25 12.24 -8.16
CA ILE A 107 -7.09 11.45 -7.76
C ILE A 107 -6.02 12.40 -7.22
N LEU A 108 -5.56 12.14 -6.00
CA LEU A 108 -4.39 12.79 -5.43
C LEU A 108 -3.21 11.83 -5.50
N MET A 109 -2.16 12.24 -6.19
CA MET A 109 -0.97 11.43 -6.42
C MET A 109 0.29 12.12 -5.89
N TYR A 110 1.04 11.38 -5.08
CA TYR A 110 2.37 11.75 -4.63
C TYR A 110 3.41 10.76 -5.15
N GLU A 111 4.51 11.26 -5.74
CA GLU A 111 5.66 10.45 -6.14
C GLU A 111 6.96 11.20 -5.86
N ASP A 112 7.89 10.57 -5.13
CA ASP A 112 9.14 11.20 -4.68
C ASP A 112 10.40 10.57 -5.29
N SER A 113 10.27 9.81 -6.38
CA SER A 113 11.38 9.16 -7.10
C SER A 113 12.48 10.16 -7.53
N MET A 114 12.11 11.41 -7.85
CA MET A 114 13.06 12.48 -8.15
C MET A 114 13.90 12.94 -6.94
N GLY A 115 13.47 12.62 -5.71
CA GLY A 115 14.21 12.90 -4.48
C GLY A 115 15.37 11.92 -4.23
N ALA A 116 15.41 10.80 -4.96
CA ALA A 116 16.52 9.85 -4.91
C ALA A 116 17.85 10.49 -5.37
N ILE A 117 18.97 9.89 -4.96
CA ILE A 117 20.31 10.31 -5.40
C ILE A 117 21.02 9.10 -6.02
N PRO A 118 21.25 9.09 -7.36
CA PRO A 118 20.81 10.09 -8.34
C PRO A 118 19.28 10.14 -8.53
N PRO A 119 18.71 11.28 -9.00
CA PRO A 119 17.27 11.40 -9.24
C PRO A 119 16.76 10.34 -10.22
N LEU A 120 15.65 9.71 -9.86
CA LEU A 120 14.98 8.74 -10.72
C LEU A 120 13.92 9.42 -11.57
N VAL A 121 13.64 8.82 -12.73
CA VAL A 121 12.56 9.27 -13.61
C VAL A 121 11.23 8.78 -13.03
N PRO A 122 10.21 9.64 -12.86
CA PRO A 122 8.89 9.23 -12.41
C PRO A 122 8.23 8.22 -13.35
N TRP A 123 7.63 7.16 -12.81
CA TRP A 123 6.96 6.12 -13.60
C TRP A 123 5.46 6.11 -13.38
N VAL A 124 4.98 6.43 -12.17
CA VAL A 124 3.56 6.40 -11.85
C VAL A 124 2.83 7.55 -12.54
N LYS A 125 3.40 8.76 -12.53
CA LYS A 125 2.74 9.94 -13.11
C LYS A 125 2.54 9.80 -14.62
N PRO A 126 3.56 9.44 -15.43
CA PRO A 126 3.35 9.19 -16.85
C PRO A 126 2.36 8.07 -17.13
N THR A 127 2.25 7.06 -16.25
CA THR A 127 1.26 5.98 -16.40
C THR A 127 -0.15 6.52 -16.24
N LEU A 128 -0.42 7.31 -15.20
CA LEU A 128 -1.72 7.94 -14.99
C LEU A 128 -2.09 8.94 -16.09
N ASP A 129 -1.11 9.63 -16.68
CA ASP A 129 -1.35 10.52 -17.83
C ASP A 129 -1.85 9.75 -19.06
N LEU A 130 -1.35 8.53 -19.28
CA LEU A 130 -1.77 7.66 -20.37
C LEU A 130 -3.16 7.05 -20.15
N MET A 131 -3.62 6.97 -18.89
CA MET A 131 -4.98 6.56 -18.55
C MET A 131 -6.03 7.65 -18.87
N ASP A 132 -5.59 8.85 -19.28
CA ASP A 132 -6.44 9.96 -19.71
C ASP A 132 -7.44 10.36 -18.61
N LEU A 133 -7.02 10.53 -17.36
CA LEU A 133 -7.91 10.83 -16.24
C LEU A 133 -8.19 12.34 -16.13
N ASP A 134 -9.45 12.74 -15.95
CA ASP A 134 -9.87 14.15 -16.06
C ASP A 134 -9.44 15.01 -14.84
N ALA A 135 -9.32 14.40 -13.66
CA ALA A 135 -9.15 15.10 -12.38
C ALA A 135 -7.97 14.58 -11.56
N LEU A 136 -6.80 14.46 -12.21
CA LEU A 136 -5.54 14.13 -11.56
C LEU A 136 -4.86 15.36 -10.93
N THR A 137 -4.62 15.30 -9.62
CA THR A 137 -3.76 16.22 -8.89
C THR A 137 -2.46 15.51 -8.54
N TYR A 138 -1.33 16.01 -9.05
CA TYR A 138 0.00 15.45 -8.84
C TYR A 138 0.90 16.39 -8.05
N THR A 139 1.70 15.84 -7.15
CA THR A 139 2.81 16.56 -6.51
C THR A 139 3.98 15.64 -6.20
N ALA A 140 5.20 16.18 -6.25
CA ALA A 140 6.41 15.57 -5.70
C ALA A 140 6.88 16.27 -4.42
N ASP A 141 6.19 17.35 -4.03
CA ASP A 141 6.47 18.12 -2.82
C ASP A 141 5.60 17.60 -1.66
N ILE A 142 6.27 17.24 -0.57
CA ILE A 142 5.64 16.64 0.61
C ILE A 142 4.75 17.64 1.36
N GLY A 143 5.08 18.94 1.32
CA GLY A 143 4.25 20.00 1.89
C GLY A 143 2.98 20.21 1.10
N ASP A 144 3.07 20.20 -0.24
CA ASP A 144 1.89 20.25 -1.11
C ASP A 144 0.99 19.03 -0.94
N LEU A 145 1.57 17.82 -0.76
CA LEU A 145 0.78 16.63 -0.42
C LEU A 145 -0.07 16.88 0.83
N MET A 146 0.53 17.38 1.92
CA MET A 146 -0.20 17.67 3.15
C MET A 146 -1.27 18.76 2.95
N ASN A 147 -0.98 19.79 2.13
CA ASN A 147 -1.95 20.82 1.78
C ASN A 147 -3.16 20.23 1.04
N TYR A 148 -2.95 19.33 0.08
CA TYR A 148 -4.03 18.68 -0.65
C TYR A 148 -4.81 17.69 0.22
N LEU A 149 -4.13 16.96 1.12
CA LEU A 149 -4.79 16.06 2.07
C LEU A 149 -5.71 16.82 3.04
N ASN A 150 -5.28 18.01 3.49
CA ASN A 150 -6.06 18.87 4.38
C ASN A 150 -7.08 19.75 3.64
N SER A 151 -7.10 19.72 2.31
CA SER A 151 -8.11 20.43 1.53
C SER A 151 -9.51 19.85 1.79
N GLY A 152 -10.55 20.65 1.49
CA GLY A 152 -11.94 20.19 1.52
C GLY A 152 -12.31 19.18 0.43
N THR A 153 -11.36 18.79 -0.43
CA THR A 153 -11.59 17.87 -1.53
C THR A 153 -11.88 16.47 -1.02
N LYS A 154 -13.00 15.90 -1.49
CA LYS A 154 -13.28 14.47 -1.37
C LYS A 154 -12.57 13.74 -2.51
N TRP A 155 -11.48 13.07 -2.15
CA TRP A 155 -10.67 12.28 -3.07
C TRP A 155 -11.29 10.89 -3.24
N ASP A 156 -11.41 10.44 -4.48
CA ASP A 156 -11.86 9.08 -4.80
C ASP A 156 -10.71 8.09 -4.63
N LEU A 157 -9.49 8.51 -4.97
CA LEU A 157 -8.26 7.75 -4.81
C LEU A 157 -7.11 8.64 -4.35
N ILE A 158 -6.34 8.13 -3.38
CA ILE A 158 -5.04 8.68 -2.98
C ILE A 158 -3.95 7.66 -3.38
N ILE A 159 -2.88 8.14 -4.01
CA ILE A 159 -1.71 7.35 -4.38
C ILE A 159 -0.49 7.91 -3.67
N ILE A 160 0.22 7.05 -2.95
CA ILE A 160 1.49 7.35 -2.30
C ILE A 160 2.56 6.45 -2.93
N ALA A 161 3.36 6.99 -3.84
CA ALA A 161 4.51 6.32 -4.45
C ALA A 161 5.80 6.83 -3.78
N ALA A 162 6.11 6.30 -2.60
CA ALA A 162 7.20 6.78 -1.76
C ALA A 162 8.46 5.91 -1.93
N GLU A 163 9.31 6.33 -2.86
CA GLU A 163 10.54 5.69 -3.23
C GLU A 163 11.78 6.24 -2.49
N SER A 164 11.87 7.56 -2.25
CA SER A 164 13.03 8.21 -1.61
C SER A 164 13.13 7.97 -0.08
N ARG A 165 12.39 6.99 0.44
CA ARG A 165 12.46 6.36 1.78
C ARG A 165 12.38 7.28 3.00
N SER A 166 11.82 8.48 2.88
CA SER A 166 11.88 9.42 4.01
C SER A 166 10.72 10.42 4.11
N ALA A 167 9.96 10.62 3.04
CA ALA A 167 9.04 11.75 3.00
C ALA A 167 7.71 11.49 3.71
N VAL A 168 7.07 10.32 3.50
CA VAL A 168 5.74 10.05 4.06
C VAL A 168 5.86 9.32 5.40
N GLN A 169 5.59 10.05 6.48
CA GLN A 169 5.67 9.55 7.85
C GLN A 169 4.45 9.93 8.70
N GLY A 170 4.32 9.32 9.87
CA GLY A 170 3.52 9.81 11.00
C GLY A 170 2.19 10.51 10.66
N GLU A 171 2.26 11.85 10.61
CA GLU A 171 1.15 12.79 10.40
C GLU A 171 0.36 12.57 9.11
N PHE A 172 1.00 12.11 8.03
CA PHE A 172 0.31 11.80 6.78
C PHE A 172 -0.71 10.68 6.99
N TRP A 173 -0.34 9.66 7.78
CA TRP A 173 -1.23 8.54 8.09
C TRP A 173 -2.37 8.94 9.01
N ASP A 174 -2.18 9.92 9.90
CA ASP A 174 -3.25 10.46 10.74
C ASP A 174 -4.35 11.16 9.90
N VAL A 175 -4.02 11.65 8.70
CA VAL A 175 -4.99 12.25 7.77
C VAL A 175 -5.52 11.25 6.74
N ILE A 176 -4.66 10.36 6.22
CA ILE A 176 -5.03 9.39 5.19
C ILE A 176 -5.95 8.30 5.75
N VAL A 177 -5.64 7.73 6.93
CA VAL A 177 -6.40 6.60 7.49
C VAL A 177 -7.88 6.94 7.68
N PRO A 178 -8.27 8.07 8.30
CA PRO A 178 -9.67 8.44 8.40
C PRO A 178 -10.38 8.59 7.05
N LYS A 179 -9.71 9.10 6.01
CA LYS A 179 -10.30 9.20 4.65
C LYS A 179 -10.60 7.82 4.08
N VAL A 180 -9.66 6.88 4.23
CA VAL A 180 -9.84 5.49 3.75
C VAL A 180 -10.96 4.77 4.51
N THR A 181 -11.05 4.97 5.83
CA THR A 181 -11.97 4.21 6.68
C THR A 181 -13.36 4.83 6.79
N ASN A 182 -13.46 6.16 6.81
CA ASN A 182 -14.71 6.86 7.05
C ASN A 182 -15.30 7.40 5.75
N ASP A 183 -14.47 8.02 4.90
CA ASP A 183 -14.89 8.57 3.61
C ASP A 183 -14.87 7.51 2.49
N LYS A 184 -14.39 6.29 2.79
CA LYS A 184 -14.24 5.18 1.84
C LYS A 184 -13.33 5.47 0.64
N THR A 185 -12.46 6.48 0.73
CA THR A 185 -11.44 6.78 -0.28
C THR A 185 -10.58 5.54 -0.58
N ALA A 186 -10.32 5.26 -1.87
CA ALA A 186 -9.35 4.24 -2.26
C ALA A 186 -7.91 4.71 -1.98
N LEU A 187 -7.01 3.75 -1.78
CA LEU A 187 -5.61 4.03 -1.48
C LEU A 187 -4.69 3.03 -2.19
N ILE A 188 -3.67 3.53 -2.87
CA ILE A 188 -2.53 2.71 -3.30
C ILE A 188 -1.28 3.26 -2.63
N VAL A 189 -0.52 2.38 -1.98
CA VAL A 189 0.74 2.74 -1.31
C VAL A 189 1.86 1.88 -1.87
N GLU A 190 2.85 2.49 -2.49
CA GLU A 190 4.20 1.94 -2.57
C GLU A 190 5.01 2.51 -1.40
N MET A 191 5.42 1.62 -0.50
CA MET A 191 6.28 1.97 0.62
C MET A 191 7.11 0.75 1.02
N TRP A 192 8.29 0.68 0.44
CA TRP A 192 9.23 -0.44 0.54
C TRP A 192 10.20 -0.33 1.73
N TYR A 193 9.92 0.62 2.63
CA TYR A 193 10.61 0.87 3.90
C TYR A 193 9.67 0.76 5.11
N LEU A 194 8.62 -0.08 5.00
CA LEU A 194 7.71 -0.38 6.10
C LEU A 194 8.43 -0.77 7.39
N SER A 195 9.59 -1.43 7.35
CA SER A 195 10.39 -1.75 8.55
C SER A 195 10.66 -0.55 9.45
N ASP A 196 10.83 0.62 8.84
CA ASP A 196 11.27 1.84 9.53
C ASP A 196 10.09 2.58 10.17
N THR A 197 8.87 2.24 9.73
CA THR A 197 7.63 2.91 10.14
C THR A 197 6.58 1.95 10.71
N ALA A 198 6.84 0.64 10.73
CA ALA A 198 5.87 -0.42 11.05
C ALA A 198 5.26 -0.30 12.45
N VAL A 199 6.00 0.27 13.41
CA VAL A 199 5.51 0.54 14.78
C VAL A 199 4.94 1.95 14.95
N GLY A 200 4.97 2.76 13.90
CA GLY A 200 4.48 4.13 13.85
C GLY A 200 3.01 4.22 13.44
N LYS A 201 2.60 5.40 12.95
CA LYS A 201 1.20 5.71 12.65
C LYS A 201 0.59 4.89 11.51
N ILE A 202 1.41 4.39 10.58
CA ILE A 202 0.94 3.50 9.52
C ILE A 202 0.41 2.16 10.05
N SER A 203 0.80 1.75 11.26
CA SER A 203 0.28 0.55 11.91
C SER A 203 -1.25 0.56 12.04
N GLN A 204 -1.87 1.74 12.09
CA GLN A 204 -3.33 1.89 12.07
C GLN A 204 -3.94 1.40 10.75
N LEU A 205 -3.29 1.72 9.62
CA LEU A 205 -3.69 1.23 8.30
C LEU A 205 -3.44 -0.27 8.19
N THR A 206 -2.22 -0.72 8.50
CA THR A 206 -1.85 -2.14 8.32
C THR A 206 -2.67 -3.07 9.22
N SER A 207 -2.99 -2.64 10.45
CA SER A 207 -3.85 -3.41 11.36
C SER A 207 -5.28 -3.53 10.84
N LYS A 208 -5.85 -2.46 10.27
CA LYS A 208 -7.18 -2.50 9.63
C LYS A 208 -7.20 -3.34 8.36
N CYS A 209 -6.12 -3.24 7.59
CA CYS A 209 -5.88 -4.06 6.41
C CYS A 209 -5.71 -5.54 6.77
N GLY A 210 -5.34 -5.86 8.02
CA GLY A 210 -5.13 -7.24 8.47
C GLY A 210 -3.74 -7.80 8.17
N ILE A 211 -2.73 -6.94 8.05
CA ILE A 211 -1.33 -7.33 7.84
C ILE A 211 -0.40 -6.74 8.90
N ARG A 212 0.76 -7.36 9.05
CA ARG A 212 1.89 -6.78 9.80
C ARG A 212 3.21 -7.00 9.08
N PHE A 213 4.16 -6.13 9.37
CA PHE A 213 5.55 -6.33 9.00
C PHE A 213 6.06 -7.69 9.50
N GLN A 214 6.76 -8.42 8.63
CA GLN A 214 7.35 -9.72 8.93
C GLN A 214 8.86 -9.62 9.05
N LYS A 215 9.53 -9.20 7.97
CA LYS A 215 11.00 -9.08 7.92
C LYS A 215 11.43 -8.17 6.77
N VAL A 216 12.62 -7.58 6.90
CA VAL A 216 13.29 -6.88 5.81
C VAL A 216 13.68 -7.88 4.72
N ARG A 217 13.49 -7.50 3.45
CA ARG A 217 14.05 -8.21 2.29
C ARG A 217 15.41 -7.58 1.96
N THR A 218 16.50 -8.33 2.15
CA THR A 218 17.87 -7.82 1.98
C THR A 218 18.17 -7.46 0.53
N ASP A 219 17.77 -8.33 -0.39
CA ASP A 219 18.11 -8.22 -1.80
C ASP A 219 16.86 -8.06 -2.65
N VAL A 220 17.04 -7.47 -3.83
CA VAL A 220 16.00 -7.48 -4.86
C VAL A 220 15.98 -8.87 -5.47
N GLU A 221 14.79 -9.47 -5.50
CA GLU A 221 14.53 -10.82 -5.99
C GLU A 221 13.22 -10.84 -6.76
N SER A 222 13.03 -11.90 -7.57
CA SER A 222 11.77 -12.19 -8.25
C SER A 222 10.57 -12.13 -7.31
N ILE A 223 9.51 -11.46 -7.75
CA ILE A 223 8.19 -11.48 -7.10
C ILE A 223 7.29 -12.42 -7.87
N TYR A 224 6.71 -13.36 -7.15
CA TYR A 224 5.81 -14.36 -7.70
C TYR A 224 4.36 -13.96 -7.44
N THR A 225 3.53 -14.06 -8.47
CA THR A 225 2.08 -13.95 -8.34
C THR A 225 1.57 -15.14 -7.53
N VAL A 226 0.97 -14.87 -6.38
CA VAL A 226 0.31 -15.87 -5.53
C VAL A 226 -1.11 -16.13 -6.03
N LYS A 227 -1.78 -15.09 -6.55
CA LYS A 227 -3.10 -15.15 -7.16
C LYS A 227 -3.05 -14.61 -8.58
N SER A 228 -2.72 -15.46 -9.54
CA SER A 228 -2.52 -15.06 -10.94
C SER A 228 -3.80 -14.64 -11.66
N ASP A 229 -4.97 -15.07 -11.17
CA ASP A 229 -6.29 -14.68 -11.66
C ASP A 229 -6.80 -13.36 -11.07
N HIS A 230 -6.06 -12.75 -10.14
CA HIS A 230 -6.45 -11.49 -9.52
C HIS A 230 -6.49 -10.35 -10.54
N PRO A 231 -7.47 -9.42 -10.50
CA PRO A 231 -7.58 -8.29 -11.45
C PRO A 231 -6.32 -7.44 -11.57
N ILE A 232 -5.56 -7.32 -10.48
CA ILE A 232 -4.26 -6.64 -10.42
C ILE A 232 -3.25 -7.18 -11.46
N PHE A 233 -3.37 -8.43 -11.90
CA PHE A 233 -2.48 -9.04 -12.93
C PHE A 233 -3.17 -9.28 -14.27
N THR A 234 -4.45 -8.93 -14.39
CA THR A 234 -5.27 -9.33 -15.54
C THR A 234 -6.11 -8.23 -16.16
N THR A 235 -6.33 -7.08 -15.49
CA THR A 235 -7.22 -6.03 -15.98
C THR A 235 -6.72 -4.61 -15.63
N PRO A 236 -6.55 -3.71 -16.62
CA PRO A 236 -6.74 -3.93 -18.07
C PRO A 236 -5.60 -4.70 -18.74
N ASN A 237 -4.43 -4.80 -18.11
CA ASN A 237 -3.24 -5.42 -18.68
C ASN A 237 -3.04 -6.84 -18.17
N SER A 238 -2.46 -7.69 -19.02
CA SER A 238 -2.09 -9.07 -18.71
C SER A 238 -0.77 -9.43 -19.39
N ASN A 239 -0.21 -10.61 -19.08
CA ASN A 239 1.04 -11.13 -19.65
C ASN A 239 2.31 -10.34 -19.28
N PHE A 240 2.31 -9.66 -18.13
CA PHE A 240 3.49 -9.05 -17.53
C PHE A 240 3.88 -9.81 -16.24
N GLY A 241 5.09 -9.59 -15.74
CA GLY A 241 5.54 -10.30 -14.55
C GLY A 241 6.70 -9.65 -13.82
N LEU A 242 6.74 -9.81 -12.51
CA LEU A 242 7.75 -9.21 -11.63
C LEU A 242 8.89 -10.19 -11.29
N THR A 243 9.11 -11.20 -12.12
CA THR A 243 10.18 -12.19 -11.89
C THR A 243 11.54 -11.72 -12.41
N ASN A 244 11.55 -10.77 -13.34
CA ASN A 244 12.75 -10.18 -13.90
C ASN A 244 12.98 -8.80 -13.26
N TYR A 245 14.17 -8.58 -12.71
CA TYR A 245 14.50 -7.40 -11.93
C TYR A 245 15.88 -6.85 -12.30
N TRP A 246 16.03 -5.54 -12.18
CA TRP A 246 17.31 -4.83 -12.29
C TRP A 246 17.96 -4.68 -10.91
N GLY A 247 17.12 -4.47 -9.88
CA GLY A 247 17.52 -4.14 -8.53
C GLY A 247 18.33 -2.84 -8.49
N TYR A 248 17.69 -1.71 -8.75
CA TYR A 248 18.34 -0.40 -8.70
C TYR A 248 18.91 -0.15 -7.29
N TRP A 249 18.12 -0.48 -6.28
CA TRP A 249 18.51 -0.34 -4.89
C TRP A 249 19.31 -1.55 -4.41
N LYS A 250 20.50 -1.30 -3.87
CA LYS A 250 21.47 -2.35 -3.50
C LYS A 250 21.54 -2.64 -2.01
N ASP A 251 20.90 -1.84 -1.19
CA ASP A 251 20.96 -1.89 0.26
C ASP A 251 19.72 -2.53 0.89
N LYS A 252 18.62 -2.63 0.13
CA LYS A 252 17.38 -3.28 0.54
C LYS A 252 16.53 -3.57 -0.69
N GLY A 253 15.79 -4.67 -0.70
CA GLY A 253 14.86 -5.03 -1.78
C GLY A 253 13.38 -4.88 -1.43
N GLY A 254 13.07 -4.32 -0.27
CA GLY A 254 11.70 -4.13 0.23
C GLY A 254 11.46 -4.73 1.61
N ASP A 255 10.19 -4.89 1.97
CA ASP A 255 9.76 -5.45 3.25
C ASP A 255 8.68 -6.50 3.07
N TYR A 256 8.88 -7.68 3.64
CA TYR A 256 7.86 -8.71 3.66
C TYR A 256 6.79 -8.39 4.71
N VAL A 257 5.54 -8.62 4.32
CA VAL A 257 4.39 -8.61 5.22
C VAL A 257 3.77 -9.99 5.36
N ARG A 258 3.04 -10.20 6.46
CA ARG A 258 2.23 -11.39 6.69
C ARG A 258 0.82 -11.00 7.10
N VAL A 259 -0.13 -11.85 6.74
CA VAL A 259 -1.53 -11.71 7.13
C VAL A 259 -1.67 -12.03 8.62
N THR A 260 -2.53 -11.28 9.30
CA THR A 260 -2.86 -11.44 10.72
C THR A 260 -4.36 -11.52 10.99
N GLY A 261 -5.20 -11.32 9.98
CA GLY A 261 -6.66 -11.34 10.08
C GLY A 261 -7.29 -10.41 9.03
N GLY A 262 -8.52 -9.97 9.26
CA GLY A 262 -9.22 -9.04 8.36
C GLY A 262 -9.53 -9.66 7.00
N ASP A 263 -9.59 -8.81 5.98
CA ASP A 263 -9.86 -9.17 4.58
C ASP A 263 -8.60 -9.11 3.70
N ALA A 264 -7.42 -9.10 4.33
CA ALA A 264 -6.14 -9.02 3.63
C ALA A 264 -5.95 -10.21 2.68
N VAL A 265 -5.52 -9.90 1.46
CA VAL A 265 -5.13 -10.88 0.46
C VAL A 265 -3.75 -10.53 -0.06
N ILE A 266 -2.76 -11.37 0.23
CA ILE A 266 -1.47 -11.33 -0.48
C ILE A 266 -1.71 -11.85 -1.90
N VAL A 267 -1.48 -10.99 -2.88
CA VAL A 267 -1.65 -11.32 -4.31
C VAL A 267 -0.31 -11.62 -4.98
N ALA A 268 0.79 -11.12 -4.41
CA ALA A 268 2.15 -11.41 -4.84
C ALA A 268 3.14 -11.33 -3.67
N GLY A 269 4.22 -12.11 -3.75
CA GLY A 269 5.20 -12.23 -2.68
C GLY A 269 6.50 -12.88 -3.12
N GLY A 270 7.40 -13.10 -2.17
CA GLY A 270 8.70 -13.72 -2.41
C GLY A 270 8.64 -15.20 -2.79
N TYR A 271 7.50 -15.85 -2.58
CA TYR A 271 7.31 -17.27 -2.87
C TYR A 271 5.90 -17.55 -3.40
N ALA A 272 5.80 -18.31 -4.50
CA ALA A 272 4.51 -18.62 -5.13
C ALA A 272 3.55 -19.42 -4.24
N SER A 273 4.08 -20.25 -3.33
CA SER A 273 3.27 -21.12 -2.44
C SER A 273 2.90 -20.49 -1.10
N HIS A 274 3.26 -19.22 -0.87
CA HIS A 274 3.09 -18.54 0.40
C HIS A 274 1.99 -17.48 0.31
N SER A 275 0.76 -17.88 0.65
CA SER A 275 -0.42 -17.01 0.52
C SER A 275 -0.78 -16.19 1.77
N SER A 276 -0.04 -16.39 2.87
CA SER A 276 -0.30 -15.73 4.15
C SER A 276 0.93 -15.06 4.76
N ASP A 277 2.10 -15.22 4.16
CA ASP A 277 3.36 -14.60 4.57
C ASP A 277 4.24 -14.31 3.36
N TYR A 278 5.34 -13.57 3.58
CA TYR A 278 6.24 -13.09 2.53
C TYR A 278 5.55 -12.29 1.42
N GLY A 279 4.49 -11.58 1.77
CA GLY A 279 3.75 -10.72 0.85
C GLY A 279 4.54 -9.47 0.49
N LEU A 280 4.40 -9.05 -0.76
CA LEU A 280 4.97 -7.83 -1.33
C LEU A 280 3.93 -6.96 -2.03
N ILE A 281 2.80 -7.55 -2.43
CA ILE A 281 1.59 -6.86 -2.86
C ILE A 281 0.42 -7.43 -2.07
N THR A 282 -0.28 -6.57 -1.34
CA THR A 282 -1.47 -6.95 -0.56
C THR A 282 -2.66 -6.08 -0.96
N SER A 283 -3.81 -6.69 -1.21
CA SER A 283 -5.11 -6.03 -1.33
C SER A 283 -5.91 -6.20 -0.03
N CYS A 284 -6.63 -5.18 0.41
CA CYS A 284 -7.50 -5.22 1.60
C CYS A 284 -8.55 -4.12 1.58
N ILE A 285 -9.37 -4.04 2.64
CA ILE A 285 -10.46 -3.07 2.80
C ILE A 285 -11.38 -3.09 1.57
N GLU A 286 -11.99 -4.25 1.34
CA GLU A 286 -12.93 -4.54 0.26
C GLU A 286 -12.30 -4.34 -1.14
N GLY A 287 -10.97 -4.46 -1.23
CA GLY A 287 -10.23 -4.22 -2.48
C GLY A 287 -10.01 -2.75 -2.82
N ARG A 288 -10.32 -1.81 -1.92
CA ARG A 288 -10.07 -0.37 -2.09
C ARG A 288 -8.64 0.03 -1.73
N VAL A 289 -7.89 -0.86 -1.07
CA VAL A 289 -6.52 -0.59 -0.65
C VAL A 289 -5.54 -1.60 -1.23
N ILE A 290 -4.47 -1.10 -1.84
CA ILE A 290 -3.29 -1.85 -2.24
C ILE A 290 -2.08 -1.34 -1.48
N ILE A 291 -1.29 -2.26 -0.92
CA ILE A 291 -0.01 -1.99 -0.29
C ILE A 291 1.06 -2.80 -1.02
N GLN A 292 1.97 -2.07 -1.67
CA GLN A 292 3.18 -2.54 -2.32
C GLN A 292 4.39 -2.21 -1.44
N THR A 293 5.23 -3.22 -1.14
CA THR A 293 6.39 -3.07 -0.25
C THR A 293 7.72 -3.38 -0.93
N PHE A 294 7.80 -3.14 -2.24
CA PHE A 294 9.01 -3.13 -3.05
C PHE A 294 9.08 -1.83 -3.88
N SER A 295 10.27 -1.45 -4.33
CA SER A 295 10.45 -0.27 -5.17
C SER A 295 10.13 -0.57 -6.64
N ASP A 296 9.39 0.33 -7.28
CA ASP A 296 9.12 0.27 -8.71
C ASP A 296 10.40 0.11 -9.54
N HIS A 297 11.43 0.93 -9.29
CA HIS A 297 12.67 1.00 -10.08
C HIS A 297 13.60 -0.21 -9.92
N ASP A 298 13.20 -1.18 -9.12
CA ASP A 298 13.85 -2.47 -9.08
C ASP A 298 13.44 -3.41 -10.23
N TYR A 299 12.36 -3.10 -10.97
CA TYR A 299 11.79 -3.95 -12.03
C TYR A 299 11.72 -3.24 -13.39
N HIS A 300 11.32 -3.98 -14.43
CA HIS A 300 11.15 -3.40 -15.76
C HIS A 300 9.99 -2.41 -15.77
N ARG A 301 10.26 -1.25 -16.36
CA ARG A 301 9.31 -0.13 -16.37
C ARG A 301 7.96 -0.55 -16.93
N GLU A 302 7.93 -1.18 -18.08
CA GLU A 302 6.72 -1.64 -18.76
C GLU A 302 5.85 -2.57 -17.91
N ASP A 303 6.46 -3.48 -17.14
CA ASP A 303 5.73 -4.37 -16.21
C ASP A 303 5.12 -3.56 -15.05
N ILE A 304 5.87 -2.58 -14.52
CA ILE A 304 5.41 -1.69 -13.46
C ILE A 304 4.28 -0.76 -13.93
N GLN A 305 4.40 -0.18 -15.13
CA GLN A 305 3.34 0.66 -15.69
C GLN A 305 2.05 -0.14 -15.89
N ALA A 306 2.15 -1.36 -16.43
CA ALA A 306 1.00 -2.27 -16.56
C ALA A 306 0.37 -2.60 -15.20
N LEU A 307 1.21 -2.85 -14.18
CA LEU A 307 0.77 -3.10 -12.80
C LEU A 307 0.03 -1.90 -12.20
N TRP A 308 0.53 -0.68 -12.38
CA TRP A 308 -0.11 0.53 -11.86
C TRP A 308 -1.45 0.84 -12.53
N GLU A 309 -1.56 0.66 -13.84
CA GLU A 309 -2.86 0.77 -14.54
C GLU A 309 -3.87 -0.22 -13.97
N ASN A 310 -3.42 -1.46 -13.67
CA ASN A 310 -4.25 -2.47 -13.05
C ASN A 310 -4.62 -2.12 -11.60
N TYR A 311 -3.68 -1.60 -10.82
CA TYR A 311 -3.94 -1.13 -9.46
C TYR A 311 -5.04 -0.06 -9.44
N VAL A 312 -4.86 1.01 -10.23
CA VAL A 312 -5.81 2.13 -10.31
C VAL A 312 -7.18 1.63 -10.76
N THR A 313 -7.23 0.77 -11.78
CA THR A 313 -8.47 0.19 -12.28
C THR A 313 -9.19 -0.63 -11.21
N TYR A 314 -8.46 -1.50 -10.51
CA TYR A 314 -9.01 -2.36 -9.47
C TYR A 314 -9.56 -1.55 -8.28
N VAL A 315 -8.76 -0.65 -7.70
CA VAL A 315 -9.18 0.07 -6.49
C VAL A 315 -10.33 1.05 -6.75
N LEU A 316 -10.34 1.72 -7.91
CA LEU A 316 -11.45 2.62 -8.26
C LEU A 316 -12.73 1.84 -8.56
N THR A 317 -12.64 0.67 -9.21
CA THR A 317 -13.79 -0.22 -9.40
C THR A 317 -14.41 -0.59 -8.06
N ASN A 318 -13.59 -0.99 -7.08
CA ASN A 318 -14.07 -1.34 -5.74
C ASN A 318 -14.58 -0.11 -4.95
N HIS A 319 -13.97 1.06 -5.13
CA HIS A 319 -14.43 2.31 -4.52
C HIS A 319 -15.84 2.67 -4.98
N PHE A 320 -16.07 2.71 -6.29
CA PHE A 320 -17.36 3.08 -6.86
C PHE A 320 -18.45 2.02 -6.68
N ALA A 321 -18.08 0.78 -6.33
CA ALA A 321 -19.03 -0.25 -5.93
C ALA A 321 -19.67 0.03 -4.54
N VAL A 322 -18.98 0.76 -3.65
CA VAL A 322 -19.45 1.02 -2.27
C VAL A 322 -19.76 2.49 -1.99
N VAL A 323 -19.34 3.38 -2.88
CA VAL A 323 -19.71 4.79 -2.95
C VAL A 323 -20.45 4.97 -4.27
N PRO A 324 -21.79 4.84 -4.32
CA PRO A 324 -22.57 5.00 -5.55
C PRO A 324 -22.66 6.46 -6.01
#